data_AF-A0A357KP68-F1
#
_entry.id   AF-A0A357KP68-F1
#
_cell.length_a   1.000
_cell.length_b   1.000
_cell.length_c   1.000
_cell.angle_alpha   90.00
_cell.angle_beta   90.00
_cell.angle_gamma   90.00
#
_symmetry.space_group_name_H-M   'P 1'
#
loop_
_entity.id
_entity.type
_entity.pdbx_description
1 polymer ?
#
loop_
_entity_poly.entity_id
_entity_poly.type
_entity_poly.pdbx_seq_one_letter_code
_entity_poly.pdbx_strand_id
1 'polypeptide(L)'
;MPLSNLNIAKYRFTLQAKDKITLPAYKGSAFHGGFGHALKQISPTWFNYFYQPGAGKQGDWPKPFVILPPLDDKESYQPGEQFHCELTLFGEATQHYSICQAAIEYLGMQMGLGYDLGKFQVTNITESRPISTTAITTKQIQLQLPTRLRL
;
A
#
# COMPACT_ATOMS: atom_id res chain seq x y z
N MET A 1 24.60 -1.69 -6.63
CA MET A 1 23.95 -0.42 -6.98
C MET A 1 24.03 0.51 -5.78
N PRO A 2 24.45 1.77 -5.92
CA PRO A 2 24.37 2.71 -4.81
C PRO A 2 22.91 2.94 -4.43
N LEU A 3 22.62 3.04 -3.12
CA LEU A 3 21.30 3.30 -2.52
C LEU A 3 20.71 4.69 -2.86
N SER A 4 21.38 5.46 -3.72
CA SER A 4 21.11 6.87 -3.96
C SER A 4 19.80 7.16 -4.71
N ASN A 5 19.15 6.18 -5.33
CA ASN A 5 17.89 6.35 -6.09
C ASN A 5 16.82 5.26 -5.79
N LEU A 6 16.62 4.87 -4.52
CA LEU A 6 15.50 3.96 -4.20
C LEU A 6 14.17 4.70 -4.37
N ASN A 7 13.42 4.38 -5.43
CA ASN A 7 12.05 4.89 -5.59
C ASN A 7 11.11 4.18 -4.60
N ILE A 8 10.27 4.95 -3.93
CA ILE A 8 9.29 4.45 -2.96
C ILE A 8 7.96 5.15 -3.24
N ALA A 9 6.89 4.37 -3.35
CA ALA A 9 5.55 4.89 -3.45
C ALA A 9 4.63 4.16 -2.48
N LYS A 10 3.88 4.92 -1.68
CA LYS A 10 2.95 4.39 -0.68
C LYS A 10 1.52 4.77 -1.06
N TYR A 11 0.66 3.78 -1.13
CA TYR A 11 -0.75 3.91 -1.48
C TYR A 11 -1.60 3.47 -0.30
N ARG A 12 -2.55 4.31 0.10
CA ARG A 12 -3.55 3.98 1.13
C ARG A 12 -4.90 3.79 0.47
N PHE A 13 -5.45 2.59 0.62
CA PHE A 13 -6.76 2.20 0.11
C PHE A 13 -7.80 2.38 1.21
N THR A 14 -8.85 3.13 0.90
CA THR A 14 -10.07 3.17 1.70
C THR A 14 -10.99 2.10 1.17
N LEU A 15 -11.32 1.14 2.04
CA LEU A 15 -12.12 -0.03 1.71
C LEU A 15 -13.46 0.09 2.44
N GLN A 16 -14.54 -0.29 1.75
CA GLN A 16 -15.86 -0.38 2.36
C GLN A 16 -16.37 -1.81 2.27
N ALA A 17 -16.70 -2.38 3.42
CA ALA A 17 -17.29 -3.71 3.51
C ALA A 17 -18.65 -3.74 2.79
N LYS A 18 -18.86 -4.76 1.96
CA LYS A 18 -20.15 -5.05 1.31
C LYS A 18 -20.88 -6.17 2.04
N ASP A 19 -20.12 -7.12 2.56
CA ASP A 19 -20.58 -8.19 3.44
C ASP A 19 -19.90 -8.06 4.81
N LYS A 20 -20.30 -8.92 5.76
CA LYS A 20 -19.53 -9.10 6.99
C LYS A 20 -18.14 -9.66 6.65
N ILE A 21 -17.09 -9.05 7.21
CA ILE A 21 -15.71 -9.51 7.07
C ILE A 21 -15.14 -9.77 8.45
N THR A 22 -14.79 -11.02 8.75
CA THR A 22 -14.04 -11.37 9.96
C THR A 22 -12.59 -11.70 9.60
N LEU A 23 -11.66 -10.85 10.02
CA LEU A 23 -10.23 -11.02 9.85
C LEU A 23 -9.62 -11.86 10.99
N PRO A 24 -8.53 -12.60 10.72
CA PRO A 24 -7.72 -13.18 11.79
C PRO A 24 -7.11 -12.10 12.68
N ALA A 25 -6.81 -12.44 13.94
CA ALA A 25 -6.04 -11.60 14.86
C ALA A 25 -4.76 -11.07 14.20
N TYR A 26 -4.04 -11.93 13.47
CA TYR A 26 -2.94 -11.50 12.61
C TYR A 26 -3.42 -11.18 11.19
N LYS A 27 -3.96 -9.97 11.01
CA LYS A 27 -4.54 -9.48 9.75
C LYS A 27 -3.56 -9.49 8.57
N GLY A 28 -2.25 -9.43 8.84
CA GLY A 28 -1.21 -9.43 7.82
C GLY A 28 -1.26 -10.67 6.92
N SER A 29 -1.61 -11.84 7.46
CA SER A 29 -1.73 -13.08 6.67
C SER A 29 -2.87 -13.01 5.66
N ALA A 30 -4.02 -12.47 6.06
CA ALA A 30 -5.20 -12.33 5.19
C ALA A 30 -4.91 -11.39 4.01
N PHE A 31 -4.31 -10.23 4.28
CA PHE A 31 -4.00 -9.26 3.22
C PHE A 31 -2.86 -9.72 2.31
N HIS A 32 -1.74 -10.20 2.87
CA HIS A 32 -0.61 -10.63 2.07
C HIS A 32 -0.94 -11.87 1.23
N GLY A 33 -1.66 -12.84 1.80
CA GLY A 33 -2.14 -14.02 1.08
C GLY A 33 -3.19 -13.67 0.03
N GLY A 34 -4.21 -12.89 0.42
CA GLY A 34 -5.28 -12.46 -0.48
C GLY A 34 -4.77 -11.69 -1.69
N PHE A 35 -3.87 -10.72 -1.47
CA PHE A 35 -3.24 -9.96 -2.56
C PHE A 35 -2.47 -10.86 -3.53
N GLY A 36 -1.66 -11.80 -3.01
CA GLY A 36 -0.89 -12.72 -3.84
C GLY A 36 -1.78 -13.65 -4.65
N HIS A 37 -2.84 -14.20 -4.05
CA HIS A 37 -3.80 -15.03 -4.75
C HIS A 37 -4.56 -14.24 -5.82
N ALA A 38 -4.98 -13.01 -5.52
CA ALA A 38 -5.63 -12.14 -6.50
C ALA A 38 -4.71 -11.80 -7.67
N LEU A 39 -3.45 -11.42 -7.40
CA LEU A 39 -2.44 -11.21 -8.44
C LEU A 39 -2.25 -12.44 -9.32
N LYS A 40 -2.17 -13.64 -8.72
CA LYS A 40 -2.02 -14.89 -9.45
C LYS A 40 -3.19 -15.16 -10.39
N GLN A 41 -4.41 -14.82 -9.98
CA GLN A 41 -5.61 -14.96 -10.81
C GLN A 41 -5.63 -13.97 -11.97
N ILE A 42 -5.32 -12.70 -11.73
CA ILE A 42 -5.43 -11.67 -12.77
C ILE A 42 -4.21 -11.66 -13.72
N SER A 43 -3.03 -12.04 -13.24
CA SER A 43 -1.81 -12.08 -14.04
C SER A 43 -0.72 -12.95 -13.41
N PRO A 44 -0.54 -14.20 -13.88
CA PRO A 44 0.57 -15.05 -13.46
C PRO A 44 1.95 -14.41 -13.67
N THR A 45 2.11 -13.61 -14.73
CA THR A 45 3.34 -12.86 -15.00
C THR A 45 3.69 -11.89 -13.87
N TRP A 46 2.72 -11.08 -13.44
CA TRP A 46 2.93 -10.13 -12.35
C TRP A 46 3.04 -10.82 -11.00
N PHE A 47 2.31 -11.92 -10.76
CA PHE A 47 2.52 -12.74 -9.59
C PHE A 47 3.98 -13.22 -9.48
N ASN A 48 4.54 -13.72 -10.58
CA ASN A 48 5.94 -14.16 -10.59
C ASN A 48 6.90 -13.01 -10.27
N TYR A 49 6.68 -11.82 -10.85
CA TYR A 49 7.48 -10.63 -10.53
C TYR A 49 7.47 -10.28 -9.03
N PHE A 50 6.29 -10.31 -8.38
CA PHE A 50 6.14 -9.89 -6.99
C PHE A 50 6.48 -10.97 -5.96
N TYR A 51 6.30 -12.25 -6.31
CA TYR A 51 6.37 -13.35 -5.35
C TYR A 51 7.47 -14.37 -5.63
N GLN A 52 7.90 -14.54 -6.88
CA GLN A 52 8.92 -15.53 -7.21
C GLN A 52 10.30 -14.88 -7.32
N PRO A 53 11.36 -15.56 -6.86
CA PRO A 53 12.71 -15.11 -7.13
C PRO A 53 12.94 -15.11 -8.65
N GLY A 54 13.58 -14.07 -9.17
CA GLY A 54 13.95 -14.00 -10.59
C GLY A 54 14.74 -15.25 -11.03
N ALA A 55 14.61 -15.62 -12.31
CA ALA A 55 15.21 -16.85 -12.85
C ALA A 55 16.67 -17.04 -12.38
N GLY A 56 16.95 -18.21 -11.78
CA GLY A 56 18.28 -18.58 -11.28
C GLY A 56 18.59 -18.15 -9.83
N LYS A 57 17.65 -17.51 -9.12
CA LYS A 57 17.80 -17.22 -7.69
C LYS A 57 17.03 -18.24 -6.85
N GLN A 58 17.72 -18.85 -5.89
CA GLN A 58 17.15 -19.79 -4.92
C GLN A 58 17.16 -19.12 -3.54
N GLY A 59 16.05 -19.21 -2.80
CA GLY A 59 15.92 -18.64 -1.46
C GLY A 59 14.88 -17.53 -1.34
N ASP A 60 14.66 -17.09 -0.10
CA ASP A 60 13.72 -16.03 0.25
C ASP A 60 14.33 -14.68 -0.12
N TRP A 61 13.68 -13.96 -1.04
CA TRP A 61 14.14 -12.67 -1.51
C TRP A 61 13.17 -11.59 -1.03
N PRO A 62 13.65 -10.37 -0.76
CA PRO A 62 12.79 -9.31 -0.25
C PRO A 62 11.79 -8.91 -1.33
N LYS A 63 10.51 -9.22 -1.10
CA LYS A 63 9.41 -8.79 -1.97
C LYS A 63 9.48 -7.27 -2.13
N PRO A 64 9.25 -6.73 -3.34
CA PRO A 64 9.42 -5.30 -3.61
C PRO A 64 8.18 -4.51 -3.17
N PHE A 65 7.50 -4.99 -2.11
CA PHE A 65 6.34 -4.35 -1.53
C PHE A 65 6.17 -4.70 -0.05
N VAL A 66 5.43 -3.85 0.66
CA VAL A 66 4.88 -4.11 2.00
C VAL A 66 3.37 -3.85 1.95
N ILE A 67 2.57 -4.79 2.45
CA ILE A 67 1.14 -4.55 2.71
C ILE A 67 0.92 -4.41 4.21
N LEU A 68 0.41 -3.26 4.62
CA LEU A 68 0.02 -2.99 5.99
C LEU A 68 -1.51 -3.18 6.12
N PRO A 69 -1.98 -4.12 6.95
CA PRO A 69 -3.41 -4.29 7.21
C PRO A 69 -3.96 -3.11 8.03
N PRO A 70 -5.29 -3.07 8.29
CA PRO A 70 -5.85 -2.18 9.31
C PRO A 70 -5.11 -2.37 10.64
N LEU A 71 -4.67 -1.26 11.24
CA LEU A 71 -3.90 -1.23 12.49
C LEU A 71 -4.77 -1.19 13.75
N ASP A 72 -6.10 -1.19 13.58
CA ASP A 72 -7.02 -1.30 14.70
C ASP A 72 -7.03 -2.74 15.29
N ASP A 73 -7.58 -2.91 16.48
CA ASP A 73 -7.78 -4.23 17.10
C ASP A 73 -9.09 -4.91 16.66
N LYS A 74 -9.81 -4.30 15.69
CA LYS A 74 -11.12 -4.77 15.25
C LYS A 74 -10.99 -5.95 14.29
N GLU A 75 -11.54 -7.10 14.65
CA GLU A 75 -11.50 -8.28 13.78
C GLU A 75 -12.70 -8.38 12.84
N SER A 76 -13.85 -7.80 13.20
CA SER A 76 -15.07 -7.91 12.40
C SER A 76 -15.55 -6.57 11.88
N TYR A 77 -15.77 -6.47 10.57
CA TYR A 77 -16.35 -5.30 9.90
C TYR A 77 -17.72 -5.66 9.33
N GLN A 78 -18.72 -4.81 9.59
CA GLN A 78 -20.08 -4.97 9.11
C GLN A 78 -20.28 -4.30 7.73
N PRO A 79 -21.28 -4.71 6.94
CA PRO A 79 -21.63 -4.03 5.70
C PRO A 79 -21.75 -2.51 5.87
N GLY A 80 -21.11 -1.77 4.97
CA GLY A 80 -21.06 -0.30 4.97
C GLY A 80 -19.91 0.29 5.78
N GLU A 81 -19.30 -0.45 6.70
CA GLU A 81 -18.17 0.03 7.49
C GLU A 81 -16.91 0.20 6.64
N GLN A 82 -16.11 1.21 7.00
CA GLN A 82 -14.84 1.50 6.34
C GLN A 82 -13.66 0.97 7.14
N PHE A 83 -12.66 0.50 6.41
CA PHE A 83 -11.36 0.09 6.92
C PHE A 83 -10.29 0.42 5.87
N HIS A 84 -9.01 0.30 6.25
CA HIS A 84 -7.93 0.73 5.37
C HIS A 84 -6.80 -0.29 5.35
N CYS A 85 -6.21 -0.47 4.17
CA CYS A 85 -4.90 -1.10 4.05
C CYS A 85 -3.96 -0.18 3.28
N GLU A 86 -2.66 -0.42 3.44
CA GLU A 86 -1.62 0.34 2.77
C GLU A 86 -0.73 -0.60 1.96
N LEU A 87 -0.38 -0.19 0.74
CA LEU A 87 0.59 -0.85 -0.11
C LEU A 87 1.77 0.09 -0.33
N THR A 88 2.95 -0.30 0.10
CA THR A 88 4.19 0.39 -0.22
C THR A 88 4.95 -0.40 -1.25
N LEU A 89 5.36 0.22 -2.36
CA LEU A 89 6.14 -0.37 -3.45
C LEU A 89 7.55 0.19 -3.45
N PHE A 90 8.54 -0.63 -3.80
CA PHE A 90 9.96 -0.28 -3.79
C PHE A 90 10.62 -0.51 -5.16
N GLY A 91 11.50 0.42 -5.55
CA GLY A 91 12.28 0.34 -6.79
C GLY A 91 11.37 0.30 -8.03
N GLU A 92 11.68 -0.59 -8.98
CA GLU A 92 10.91 -0.75 -10.22
C GLU A 92 9.44 -1.10 -9.99
N ALA A 93 9.10 -1.74 -8.87
CA ALA A 93 7.71 -2.10 -8.57
C ALA A 93 6.78 -0.89 -8.49
N THR A 94 7.32 0.30 -8.20
CA THR A 94 6.56 1.56 -8.23
C THR A 94 5.93 1.87 -9.58
N GLN A 95 6.49 1.36 -10.69
CA GLN A 95 5.93 1.52 -12.04
C GLN A 95 4.75 0.57 -12.33
N HIS A 96 4.48 -0.37 -11.43
CA HIS A 96 3.50 -1.45 -11.61
C HIS A 96 2.30 -1.29 -10.66
N TYR A 97 2.06 -0.08 -10.17
CA TYR A 97 0.95 0.21 -9.28
C TYR A 97 -0.41 -0.25 -9.83
N SER A 98 -0.68 -0.05 -11.13
CA SER A 98 -1.99 -0.37 -11.72
C SER A 98 -2.37 -1.85 -11.60
N ILE A 99 -1.41 -2.78 -11.72
CA ILE A 99 -1.73 -4.20 -11.53
C ILE A 99 -1.98 -4.52 -10.05
N CYS A 100 -1.28 -3.84 -9.14
CA CYS A 100 -1.51 -4.00 -7.70
C CYS A 100 -2.88 -3.48 -7.28
N GLN A 101 -3.29 -2.31 -7.80
CA GLN A 101 -4.64 -1.78 -7.59
C GLN A 101 -5.69 -2.77 -8.10
N ALA A 102 -5.54 -3.26 -9.34
CA ALA A 102 -6.45 -4.24 -9.92
C ALA A 102 -6.54 -5.53 -9.08
N ALA A 103 -5.43 -5.98 -8.49
CA ALA A 103 -5.43 -7.14 -7.61
C ALA A 103 -6.19 -6.90 -6.29
N ILE A 104 -6.07 -5.71 -5.69
CA ILE A 104 -6.82 -5.35 -4.47
C ILE A 104 -8.32 -5.23 -4.78
N GLU A 105 -8.68 -4.63 -5.92
CA GLU A 105 -10.07 -4.55 -6.38
C GLU A 105 -10.65 -5.95 -6.67
N TYR A 106 -9.89 -6.81 -7.36
CA TYR A 106 -10.28 -8.20 -7.63
C TYR A 106 -10.43 -9.01 -6.34
N LEU A 107 -9.51 -8.83 -5.38
CA LEU A 107 -9.60 -9.42 -4.05
C LEU A 107 -10.93 -9.03 -3.38
N GLY A 108 -11.29 -7.74 -3.40
CA GLY A 108 -12.52 -7.27 -2.76
C GLY A 108 -13.80 -7.71 -3.45
N MET A 109 -13.84 -7.64 -4.79
CA MET A 109 -15.08 -7.85 -5.56
C MET A 109 -15.32 -9.32 -5.91
N GLN A 110 -14.27 -10.09 -6.19
CA GLN A 110 -14.38 -11.44 -6.75
C GLN A 110 -14.00 -12.51 -5.74
N MET A 111 -12.92 -12.33 -4.96
CA MET A 111 -12.43 -13.36 -4.05
C MET A 111 -13.05 -13.28 -2.65
N GLY A 112 -13.05 -12.08 -2.06
CA GLY A 112 -13.41 -11.85 -0.66
C GLY A 112 -12.21 -11.95 0.29
N LEU A 113 -12.41 -11.47 1.52
CA LEU A 113 -11.36 -11.36 2.53
C LEU A 113 -11.81 -11.94 3.88
N GLY A 114 -10.84 -12.46 4.65
CA GLY A 114 -11.07 -13.01 5.98
C GLY A 114 -11.73 -14.40 5.95
N TYR A 115 -12.17 -14.87 7.11
CA TYR A 115 -12.77 -16.19 7.27
C TYR A 115 -14.11 -16.33 6.52
N ASP A 116 -14.86 -15.24 6.44
CA ASP A 116 -16.18 -15.20 5.79
C ASP A 116 -16.08 -15.00 4.27
N LEU A 117 -14.87 -14.79 3.73
CA LEU A 117 -14.65 -14.34 2.35
C LEU A 117 -15.56 -13.16 1.97
N GLY A 118 -15.76 -12.23 2.92
CA GLY A 118 -16.65 -11.10 2.74
C GLY A 118 -16.12 -10.14 1.67
N LYS A 119 -17.02 -9.62 0.84
CA LYS A 119 -16.65 -8.68 -0.22
C LYS A 119 -16.44 -7.27 0.32
N PHE A 120 -15.59 -6.53 -0.35
CA PHE A 120 -15.41 -5.11 -0.13
C PHE A 120 -15.20 -4.39 -1.46
N GLN A 121 -15.40 -3.09 -1.47
CA GLN A 121 -15.07 -2.22 -2.59
C GLN A 121 -14.03 -1.20 -2.17
N VAL A 122 -13.16 -0.82 -3.11
CA VAL A 122 -12.25 0.32 -2.94
C VAL A 122 -13.05 1.59 -3.22
N THR A 123 -13.10 2.51 -2.27
CA THR A 123 -13.85 3.78 -2.41
C THR A 123 -12.95 4.99 -2.64
N ASN A 124 -11.70 4.92 -2.18
CA ASN A 124 -10.72 5.97 -2.37
C ASN A 124 -9.30 5.42 -2.31
N ILE A 125 -8.38 6.07 -3.03
CA ILE A 125 -6.96 5.73 -3.03
C ILE A 125 -6.17 7.03 -2.91
N THR A 126 -5.27 7.09 -1.94
CA THR A 126 -4.35 8.22 -1.77
C THR A 126 -2.91 7.75 -1.95
N GLU A 127 -2.13 8.53 -2.70
CA GLU A 127 -0.70 8.27 -2.92
C GLU A 127 0.13 9.23 -2.06
N SER A 128 1.21 8.71 -1.48
CA SER A 128 2.25 9.48 -0.81
C SER A 128 3.62 8.98 -1.27
N ARG A 129 4.53 9.91 -1.54
CA ARG A 129 5.93 9.63 -1.90
C ARG A 129 6.84 10.36 -0.91
N PRO A 130 8.00 9.79 -0.53
CA PRO A 130 8.97 10.54 0.24
C PRO A 130 9.39 11.78 -0.55
N ILE A 131 9.43 12.93 0.14
CA ILE A 131 9.84 14.19 -0.45
C ILE A 131 11.28 14.04 -0.94
N SER A 132 11.48 14.12 -2.25
CA SER A 132 12.83 14.23 -2.82
C SER A 132 13.40 15.59 -2.44
N THR A 133 14.49 15.61 -1.68
CA THR A 133 15.10 16.83 -1.12
C THR A 133 15.75 17.75 -2.18
N THR A 134 15.54 17.50 -3.47
CA THR A 134 16.33 18.12 -4.56
C THR A 134 15.88 19.54 -4.95
N ALA A 135 14.88 20.14 -4.31
CA ALA A 135 14.62 21.58 -4.47
C ALA A 135 13.82 22.12 -3.28
N ILE A 136 14.47 22.26 -2.12
CA ILE A 136 14.03 23.32 -1.19
C ILE A 136 14.43 24.63 -1.87
N THR A 137 13.54 25.20 -2.69
CA THR A 137 13.63 26.62 -3.04
C THR A 137 13.47 27.38 -1.74
N THR A 138 14.58 27.75 -1.11
CA THR A 138 14.57 28.67 0.02
C THR A 138 14.01 29.99 -0.49
N LYS A 139 12.69 30.19 -0.37
CA LYS A 139 12.15 31.55 -0.35
C LYS A 139 12.73 32.18 0.92
N GLN A 140 13.82 32.92 0.78
CA GLN A 140 14.32 33.78 1.84
C GLN A 140 13.20 34.78 2.15
N ILE A 141 12.50 34.56 3.25
CA ILE A 141 11.58 35.56 3.79
C ILE A 141 12.47 36.57 4.51
N GLN A 142 12.65 37.74 3.89
CA GLN A 142 13.37 38.84 4.52
C GLN A 142 12.46 39.45 5.61
N LEU A 143 12.60 38.93 6.84
CA LEU A 143 11.94 39.49 8.01
C LEU A 143 12.67 40.79 8.39
N GLN A 144 12.10 41.94 8.04
CA GLN A 144 12.50 43.21 8.63
C GLN A 144 11.92 43.28 10.05
N LEU A 145 12.76 43.09 11.06
CA LEU A 145 12.39 43.37 12.45
C LEU A 145 12.51 44.89 12.68
N PRO A 146 11.42 45.64 12.87
CA PRO A 146 11.51 47.05 13.23
C PRO A 146 11.91 47.14 14.70
N THR A 147 13.22 47.09 14.98
CA THR A 147 13.70 47.40 16.33
C THR A 147 13.66 48.92 16.51
N ARG A 148 12.69 49.40 17.29
CA ARG A 148 12.82 50.68 18.02
C ARG A 148 12.69 50.38 19.51
N LEU A 149 13.82 50.11 20.16
CA LEU A 149 13.95 50.40 21.59
C LEU A 149 14.36 51.87 21.69
N ARG A 150 13.42 52.72 22.12
CA ARG A 150 13.74 54.01 22.74
C ARG A 150 14.11 53.72 24.19
N LEU A 151 15.33 54.05 24.58
CA LEU A 151 15.66 54.42 25.96
C LEU A 151 15.41 55.93 26.10
#